data_AF-A0A973FIG9-F1
#
_entry.id   AF-A0A973FIG9-F1
#
_cell.length_a   1.000
_cell.length_b   1.000
_cell.length_c   1.000
_cell.angle_alpha   90.00
_cell.angle_beta   90.00
_cell.angle_gamma   90.00
#
_symmetry.space_group_name_H-M   'P 1'
#
loop_
_entity.id
_entity.type
_entity.pdbx_description
1 polymer ?
#
loop_
_entity_poly.entity_id
_entity_poly.type
_entity_poly.pdbx_seq_one_letter_code
_entity_poly.pdbx_strand_id
1 'polypeptide(L)'
;SEMTIDDSIYLIQNNQVVKFFKGKKQALNLENSTTPIHFDKIFTTIDSASLYVLDTQNSRLIQYDKATGNIISQFYNEAFKNGQAFAVDEKNKTAYVVTNEGLISVALQ
;
A
#
# COMPACT_ATOMS: atom_id res chain seq x y z
N SER A 1 0.79 12.41 5.54
CA SER A 1 1.79 12.28 4.46
C SER A 1 2.64 11.07 4.76
N GLU A 2 2.86 10.22 3.78
CA GLU A 2 3.52 8.92 3.95
C GLU A 2 4.51 8.66 2.81
N MET A 3 5.52 7.84 3.08
CA MET A 3 6.62 7.54 2.15
C MET A 3 7.04 6.07 2.25
N THR A 4 7.37 5.46 1.11
CA THR A 4 8.09 4.18 1.05
C THR A 4 9.14 4.21 -0.07
N ILE A 5 10.15 3.35 0.03
CA ILE A 5 11.32 3.34 -0.86
C ILE A 5 11.71 1.91 -1.21
N ASP A 6 11.97 1.65 -2.49
CA ASP A 6 12.60 0.40 -2.98
C ASP A 6 13.92 0.67 -3.73
N ASP A 7 13.90 1.69 -4.59
CA ASP A 7 14.97 2.37 -5.33
C ASP A 7 14.39 3.70 -5.87
N SER A 8 13.08 3.66 -6.20
CA SER A 8 12.26 4.85 -6.34
C SER A 8 11.67 5.28 -5.00
N ILE A 9 11.37 6.57 -4.87
CA ILE A 9 10.63 7.14 -3.74
C ILE A 9 9.15 7.21 -4.14
N TYR A 10 8.28 6.65 -3.31
CA TYR A 10 6.83 6.74 -3.44
C TYR A 10 6.28 7.59 -2.30
N LEU A 11 5.46 8.58 -2.63
CA LEU A 11 4.91 9.55 -1.69
C LEU A 11 3.41 9.65 -1.83
N ILE A 12 2.71 9.63 -0.71
CA ILE A 12 1.29 10.00 -0.66
C ILE A 12 1.17 11.51 -0.50
N GLN A 13 0.55 12.16 -1.48
CA GLN A 13 0.24 13.59 -1.47
C GLN A 13 -1.17 13.82 -2.05
N ASN A 14 -2.03 14.57 -1.36
CA ASN A 14 -3.39 14.89 -1.80
C ASN A 14 -4.21 13.66 -2.26
N ASN A 15 -4.14 12.57 -1.49
CA ASN A 15 -4.76 11.28 -1.80
C ASN A 15 -4.35 10.68 -3.16
N GLN A 16 -3.11 10.93 -3.57
CA GLN A 16 -2.49 10.34 -4.75
C GLN A 16 -1.09 9.85 -4.41
N VAL A 17 -0.61 8.87 -5.17
CA VAL A 17 0.78 8.40 -5.08
C VAL A 17 1.60 9.05 -6.18
N VAL A 18 2.66 9.74 -5.80
CA VAL A 18 3.67 10.25 -6.74
C VAL A 18 4.97 9.47 -6.60
N LYS A 19 5.61 9.17 -7.73
CA LYS A 19 6.85 8.42 -7.82
C LYS A 19 8.00 9.31 -8.26
N PHE A 20 9.16 9.16 -7.64
CA PHE A 20 10.40 9.80 -8.04
C PHE A 20 11.50 8.74 -8.21
N PHE A 21 12.30 8.90 -9.25
CA PHE A 21 13.50 8.11 -9.46
C PHE A 21 14.68 9.05 -9.70
N LYS A 22 15.73 8.93 -8.88
CA LYS A 22 16.91 9.80 -8.92
C LYS A 22 16.55 11.30 -8.92
N GLY A 23 15.58 11.69 -8.09
CA GLY A 23 15.10 13.06 -7.94
C GLY A 23 14.16 13.56 -9.06
N LYS A 24 13.85 12.75 -10.07
CA LYS A 24 12.93 13.12 -11.16
C LYS A 24 11.58 12.45 -10.98
N LYS A 25 10.49 13.22 -11.09
CA LYS A 25 9.12 12.69 -11.08
C LYS A 25 8.94 11.72 -12.25
N GLN A 26 8.38 10.55 -11.97
CA GLN A 26 8.08 9.51 -12.95
C GLN A 26 6.56 9.41 -13.17
N ALA A 27 6.15 8.94 -14.34
CA ALA A 27 4.76 8.56 -14.56
C ALA A 27 4.42 7.36 -13.66
N LEU A 28 3.29 7.45 -12.95
CA LEU A 28 2.72 6.37 -12.17
C LEU A 28 1.20 6.51 -12.31
N ASN A 29 0.57 5.49 -12.88
CA ASN A 29 -0.89 5.41 -12.99
C ASN A 29 -1.32 4.19 -12.18
N LEU A 30 -1.99 4.41 -11.06
CA LEU A 30 -2.59 3.33 -10.28
C LEU A 30 -4.04 3.16 -10.73
N GLU A 31 -4.43 1.92 -10.96
CA GLU A 31 -5.82 1.56 -11.23
C GLU A 31 -6.73 2.03 -10.08
N ASN A 32 -7.93 2.47 -10.43
CA ASN A 32 -8.96 2.81 -9.45
C ASN A 32 -9.98 1.67 -9.33
N SER A 33 -10.68 1.59 -8.20
CA SER A 33 -11.82 0.68 -8.03
C SER A 33 -13.14 1.45 -7.99
N THR A 34 -14.28 0.76 -8.12
CA THR A 34 -15.62 1.37 -8.02
C THR A 34 -15.80 2.14 -6.72
N THR A 35 -15.29 1.62 -5.60
CA THR A 35 -15.18 2.35 -4.34
C THR A 35 -13.91 3.21 -4.36
N PRO A 36 -14.00 4.54 -4.20
CA PRO A 36 -12.84 5.41 -4.17
C PRO A 36 -11.79 4.93 -3.17
N ILE A 37 -10.52 5.00 -3.56
CA ILE A 37 -9.41 4.52 -2.75
C ILE A 37 -8.85 5.68 -1.94
N HIS A 38 -8.69 5.46 -0.64
CA HIS A 38 -7.98 6.36 0.25
C HIS A 38 -6.57 5.83 0.47
N PHE A 39 -5.57 6.63 0.12
CA PHE A 39 -4.17 6.28 0.27
C PHE A 39 -3.70 6.77 1.64
N ASP A 40 -3.93 5.98 2.70
CA ASP A 40 -3.57 6.40 4.07
C ASP A 40 -2.15 5.99 4.45
N LYS A 41 -1.74 4.77 4.06
CA LYS A 41 -0.38 4.25 4.24
C LYS A 41 0.07 3.54 2.97
N ILE A 42 1.38 3.48 2.75
CA ILE A 42 1.98 2.84 1.57
C ILE A 42 3.21 2.02 1.97
N PHE A 43 3.43 0.89 1.32
CA PHE A 43 4.57 0.01 1.61
C PHE A 43 5.04 -0.71 0.34
N THR A 44 6.35 -0.80 0.17
CA THR A 44 7.02 -1.71 -0.77
C THR A 44 8.47 -1.91 -0.33
N THR A 45 9.16 -2.86 -0.94
CA THR A 45 10.60 -3.12 -0.76
C THR A 45 11.26 -3.37 -2.11
N ILE A 46 12.60 -3.41 -2.13
CA ILE A 46 13.38 -3.72 -3.34
C ILE A 46 13.09 -5.11 -3.91
N ASP A 47 12.74 -6.06 -3.05
CA ASP A 47 12.45 -7.45 -3.43
C ASP A 47 10.96 -7.69 -3.76
N SER A 48 10.10 -6.72 -3.47
CA SER A 48 8.66 -6.79 -3.71
C SER A 48 8.34 -6.57 -5.18
N ALA A 49 7.41 -7.33 -5.75
CA ALA A 49 6.82 -7.01 -7.07
C ALA A 49 5.65 -6.02 -6.95
N SER A 50 5.22 -5.77 -5.72
CA SER A 50 3.95 -5.12 -5.40
C SER A 50 4.14 -3.77 -4.70
N LEU A 51 3.15 -2.89 -4.85
CA LEU A 51 2.99 -1.69 -4.04
C LEU A 51 1.73 -1.87 -3.21
N TYR A 52 1.85 -1.84 -1.90
CA TYR A 52 0.71 -2.02 -1.01
C TYR A 52 0.22 -0.68 -0.50
N VAL A 53 -1.10 -0.54 -0.40
CA VAL A 53 -1.76 0.65 0.13
C VAL A 53 -2.76 0.22 1.19
N LEU A 54 -2.67 0.81 2.38
CA LEU A 54 -3.71 0.68 3.39
C LEU A 54 -4.72 1.80 3.19
N ASP A 55 -5.97 1.40 2.95
CA ASP A 55 -7.15 2.25 2.84
C ASP A 55 -7.97 2.03 4.11
N THR A 56 -7.66 2.82 5.13
CA THR A 56 -8.26 2.71 6.46
C THR A 56 -9.74 3.13 6.41
N GLN A 57 -10.08 4.09 5.54
CA GLN A 57 -11.46 4.53 5.37
C GLN A 57 -12.39 3.42 4.85
N ASN A 58 -11.89 2.54 3.99
CA ASN A 58 -12.62 1.37 3.50
C ASN A 58 -12.18 0.05 4.16
N SER A 59 -11.36 0.10 5.22
CA SER A 59 -10.88 -1.08 5.97
C SER A 59 -10.27 -2.17 5.10
N ARG A 60 -9.45 -1.78 4.11
CA ARG A 60 -8.84 -2.72 3.16
C ARG A 60 -7.37 -2.44 2.92
N LEU A 61 -6.63 -3.51 2.62
CA LEU A 61 -5.29 -3.47 2.07
C LEU A 61 -5.38 -3.74 0.56
N ILE A 62 -4.80 -2.88 -0.26
CA ILE A 62 -4.81 -3.00 -1.71
C ILE A 62 -3.40 -3.35 -2.17
N GLN A 63 -3.28 -4.37 -3.02
CA GLN A 63 -2.04 -4.77 -3.66
C GLN A 63 -2.06 -4.32 -5.12
N TYR A 64 -1.12 -3.46 -5.49
CA TYR A 64 -0.88 -3.07 -6.87
C TYR A 64 0.33 -3.80 -7.43
N ASP A 65 0.29 -4.14 -8.71
CA ASP A 65 1.47 -4.50 -9.49
C ASP A 65 2.33 -3.24 -9.71
N LYS A 66 3.61 -3.27 -9.35
CA LYS A 66 4.48 -2.08 -9.48
C LYS A 66 4.78 -1.68 -10.92
N ALA A 67 4.76 -2.62 -11.86
CA ALA A 67 5.15 -2.37 -13.24
C ALA A 67 4.00 -1.74 -14.05
N THR A 68 2.79 -2.22 -13.82
CA THR A 68 1.58 -1.84 -14.56
C THR A 68 0.71 -0.85 -13.80
N GLY A 69 0.76 -0.87 -12.47
CA GLY A 69 -0.13 -0.11 -11.60
C GLY A 69 -1.53 -0.70 -11.46
N ASN A 70 -1.77 -1.90 -11.99
CA ASN A 70 -3.05 -2.61 -11.87
C ASN A 70 -3.25 -3.15 -10.45
N ILE A 71 -4.50 -3.22 -10.00
CA ILE A 71 -4.87 -3.88 -8.75
C ILE A 71 -4.78 -5.40 -8.96
N ILE A 72 -3.89 -6.05 -8.20
CA ILE A 72 -3.78 -7.51 -8.15
C ILE A 72 -4.87 -8.08 -7.25
N SER A 73 -5.03 -7.48 -6.06
CA SER A 73 -5.92 -7.99 -5.03
C SER A 73 -6.29 -6.93 -4.01
N GLN A 74 -7.36 -7.20 -3.26
CA GLN A 74 -7.83 -6.36 -2.16
C GLN A 74 -8.24 -7.25 -0.99
N PHE A 75 -7.79 -6.90 0.21
CA PHE A 75 -8.02 -7.66 1.42
C PHE A 75 -8.77 -6.82 2.43
N TYR A 76 -10.00 -7.19 2.74
CA TYR A 76 -10.79 -6.53 3.78
C TYR A 76 -10.44 -7.11 5.16
N ASN A 77 -10.29 -6.22 6.14
CA ASN A 77 -10.28 -6.58 7.55
C ASN A 77 -10.77 -5.37 8.36
N GLU A 78 -11.81 -5.56 9.18
CA GLU A 78 -12.39 -4.45 9.95
C GLU A 78 -11.36 -3.72 10.83
N ALA A 79 -10.36 -4.43 11.36
CA ALA A 79 -9.34 -3.82 12.21
C ALA A 79 -8.45 -2.81 11.45
N PHE A 80 -8.42 -2.85 10.12
CA PHE A 80 -7.69 -1.88 9.29
C PHE A 80 -8.26 -0.46 9.39
N LYS A 81 -9.52 -0.28 9.84
CA LYS A 81 -10.08 1.06 10.12
C LYS A 81 -9.24 1.88 11.10
N ASN A 82 -8.50 1.18 11.98
CA ASN A 82 -7.65 1.77 13.01
C ASN A 82 -6.15 1.59 12.67
N GLY A 83 -5.80 1.30 11.41
CA GLY A 83 -4.43 1.02 11.00
C GLY A 83 -3.52 2.26 11.07
N GLN A 84 -2.47 2.17 11.87
CA GLN A 84 -1.52 3.27 12.11
C GLN A 84 -0.23 3.13 11.29
N ALA A 85 0.20 1.89 11.06
CA ALA A 85 1.36 1.51 10.26
C ALA A 85 1.18 0.08 9.77
N PHE A 86 1.88 -0.29 8.71
CA PHE A 86 1.91 -1.67 8.24
C PHE A 86 3.20 -2.01 7.51
N ALA A 87 3.48 -3.31 7.43
CA ALA A 87 4.54 -3.87 6.60
C ALA A 87 4.03 -5.17 5.96
N VAL A 88 4.62 -5.55 4.84
CA VAL A 88 4.24 -6.78 4.13
C VAL A 88 5.46 -7.66 3.91
N ASP A 89 5.34 -8.90 4.34
CA ASP A 89 6.22 -9.99 3.96
C ASP A 89 5.58 -10.71 2.75
N GLU A 90 5.93 -10.25 1.54
CA GLU A 90 5.35 -10.78 0.30
C GLU A 90 5.79 -12.22 0.04
N LYS A 91 7.01 -12.59 0.45
CA LYS A 91 7.52 -13.95 0.33
C LYS A 91 6.70 -14.94 1.15
N ASN A 92 6.36 -14.58 2.37
CA ASN A 92 5.50 -15.40 3.26
C ASN A 92 4.02 -15.02 3.17
N LYS A 93 3.64 -14.20 2.17
CA LYS A 93 2.26 -13.75 1.93
C LYS A 93 1.55 -13.29 3.20
N THR A 94 2.19 -12.42 3.98
CA THR A 94 1.62 -11.95 5.25
C THR A 94 1.78 -10.44 5.39
N ALA A 95 0.69 -9.74 5.69
CA ALA A 95 0.71 -8.34 6.08
C ALA A 95 0.63 -8.22 7.61
N TYR A 96 1.45 -7.34 8.18
CA TYR A 96 1.45 -6.99 9.59
C TYR A 96 0.95 -5.55 9.73
N VAL A 97 -0.11 -5.34 10.50
CA VAL A 97 -0.74 -4.02 10.68
C VAL A 97 -0.78 -3.66 12.17
N VAL A 98 -0.27 -2.48 12.50
CA VAL A 98 -0.38 -1.91 13.84
C VAL A 98 -1.71 -1.18 13.93
N THR A 99 -2.54 -1.54 14.89
CA THR A 99 -3.81 -0.90 15.21
C THR A 99 -3.74 -0.23 16.59
N ASN A 100 -4.85 0.33 17.07
CA ASN A 100 -4.94 0.85 18.44
C ASN A 100 -4.91 -0.28 19.50
N GLU A 101 -5.22 -1.51 19.11
CA GLU A 101 -5.38 -2.67 20.01
C GLU A 101 -4.13 -3.55 20.02
N GLY A 102 -3.21 -3.37 19.07
CA GLY A 102 -1.96 -4.12 18.99
C GLY A 102 -1.50 -4.37 17.55
N LEU A 103 -0.66 -5.38 17.38
CA LEU A 103 -0.22 -5.86 16.06
C LEU A 103 -1.10 -7.04 15.62
N ILE A 104 -1.64 -6.96 14.41
CA ILE A 104 -2.35 -8.07 13.77
C ILE A 104 -1.60 -8.54 12.53
N SER A 105 -1.76 -9.82 12.19
CA SER A 105 -1.27 -10.41 10.94
C SER A 105 -2.43 -10.87 10.07
N VAL A 106 -2.36 -10.60 8.78
CA VAL A 106 -3.36 -11.03 7.79
C VAL A 106 -2.65 -11.79 6.66
N ALA A 107 -3.15 -12.99 6.36
CA ALA A 107 -2.65 -13.78 5.24
C ALA A 107 -3.11 -13.17 3.91
N LEU A 108 -2.19 -13.10 2.96
CA LEU A 108 -2.40 -12.68 1.59
C LEU A 108 -2.55 -13.93 0.70
N GLN A 109 -3.32 -13.83 -0.38
CA GLN A 109 -3.57 -14.96 -1.30
C GLN A 109 -2.44 -15.13 -2.32
#